data_AF-A0A520AVT4-F1
#
_entry.id   AF-A0A520AVT4-F1
#
_cell.length_a   1.000
_cell.length_b   1.000
_cell.length_c   1.000
_cell.angle_alpha   90.00
_cell.angle_beta   90.00
_cell.angle_gamma   90.00
#
_symmetry.space_group_name_H-M   'P 1'
#
loop_
_entity.id
_entity.type
_entity.pdbx_description
1 polymer ?
#
loop_
_entity_poly.entity_id
_entity_poly.type
_entity_poly.pdbx_seq_one_letter_code
_entity_poly.pdbx_strand_id
1 'polypeptide(L)' 'MVTAAPKDRRLDLMSLLTPGPVDDNWEAEKAGWRCFVMGNDNPSGRRGSRLRAAWQRGYDAASRSRDSVGLML' A
#
# COMPACT_ATOMS: atom_id res chain seq x y z
N MET A 1 21.71 26.40 -15.84
CA MET A 1 21.19 26.76 -14.49
C MET A 1 20.04 27.72 -14.70
N VAL A 2 18.79 27.24 -14.67
CA VAL A 2 17.60 28.08 -14.84
C VAL A 2 16.78 27.94 -13.58
N THR A 3 16.81 28.98 -12.74
CA THR A 3 15.94 29.12 -11.57
C THR A 3 14.59 29.63 -12.05
N ALA A 4 13.57 28.79 -11.97
CA ALA A 4 12.19 29.19 -12.24
C ALA A 4 11.62 29.95 -11.02
N ALA A 5 11.09 31.14 -11.30
CA ALA A 5 10.39 32.01 -10.35
C ALA A 5 9.16 31.33 -9.71
N PRO A 6 8.72 31.78 -8.52
CA PRO A 6 7.62 31.15 -7.80
C PRO A 6 6.31 31.37 -8.56
N LYS A 7 5.78 30.29 -9.15
CA LYS A 7 4.44 30.30 -9.75
C LYS A 7 3.41 30.38 -8.63
N ASP A 8 2.53 31.36 -8.80
CA ASP A 8 1.25 31.58 -8.14
C ASP A 8 0.72 30.32 -7.43
N ARG A 9 0.43 30.44 -6.13
CA ARG A 9 0.11 29.34 -5.20
C ARG A 9 -1.31 28.78 -5.40
N ARG A 10 -1.77 28.69 -6.64
CA ARG A 10 -3.05 28.07 -6.99
C ARG A 10 -2.83 26.58 -7.16
N LEU A 11 -3.36 25.82 -6.20
CA LEU A 11 -3.36 24.37 -6.24
C LEU A 11 -4.12 23.91 -7.50
N ASP A 12 -3.44 23.23 -8.41
CA ASP A 12 -4.11 22.60 -9.55
C ASP A 12 -4.88 21.37 -9.05
N LEU A 13 -6.19 21.52 -8.88
CA LEU A 13 -7.07 20.45 -8.38
C LEU A 13 -7.07 19.23 -9.29
N MET A 14 -6.83 19.39 -10.59
CA MET A 14 -6.80 18.26 -11.51
C MET A 14 -5.54 17.40 -11.30
N SER A 15 -4.44 18.00 -10.83
CA SER A 15 -3.24 17.26 -10.44
C SER A 15 -3.47 16.31 -9.25
N LEU A 16 -4.42 16.61 -8.36
CA LEU A 16 -4.78 15.74 -7.23
C LEU A 16 -5.53 14.46 -7.66
N LEU A 17 -6.15 14.49 -8.84
CA LEU A 17 -6.87 13.34 -9.39
C LEU A 17 -5.96 12.43 -10.22
N THR A 18 -4.72 12.85 -10.47
CA THR A 18 -3.74 11.98 -11.13
C THR A 18 -3.41 10.80 -10.21
N PRO A 19 -3.16 9.60 -10.76
CA PRO A 19 -2.72 8.48 -9.94
C PRO A 19 -1.51 8.90 -9.11
N GLY A 20 -1.67 8.82 -7.78
CA GLY A 20 -0.58 9.07 -6.87
C GLY A 20 0.54 8.04 -7.05
N PRO A 21 1.75 8.33 -6.55
CA PRO A 21 2.80 7.33 -6.48
C PRO A 21 2.30 6.10 -5.72
N VAL A 22 2.66 4.91 -6.22
CA VAL A 22 2.35 3.64 -5.56
C VAL A 22 3.10 3.59 -4.23
N ASP A 23 2.39 3.34 -3.13
CA ASP A 23 3.00 3.06 -1.83
C ASP A 23 3.29 1.57 -1.71
N ASP A 24 4.57 1.21 -1.85
CA ASP A 24 5.02 -0.19 -1.78
C ASP A 24 4.66 -0.89 -0.47
N ASN A 25 4.58 -0.16 0.66
CA ASN A 25 4.18 -0.77 1.93
C ASN A 25 2.68 -1.09 1.91
N TRP A 26 1.87 -0.19 1.34
CA TRP A 26 0.44 -0.43 1.17
C TRP A 26 0.17 -1.61 0.24
N GLU A 27 0.90 -1.72 -0.87
CA GLU A 27 0.80 -2.87 -1.77
C GLU A 27 1.21 -4.18 -1.08
N ALA A 28 2.26 -4.15 -0.26
CA ALA A 28 2.69 -5.30 0.53
C ALA A 28 1.63 -5.70 1.57
N GLU A 29 1.01 -4.75 2.27
CA GLU A 29 -0.09 -5.00 3.20
C GLU A 29 -1.29 -5.66 2.50
N LYS A 30 -1.72 -5.12 1.35
CA LYS A 30 -2.79 -5.75 0.55
C LYS A 30 -2.42 -7.16 0.10
N ALA A 31 -1.16 -7.38 -0.30
CA ALA A 31 -0.70 -8.73 -0.65
C ALA A 31 -0.76 -9.69 0.54
N GLY A 32 -0.42 -9.24 1.75
CA GLY A 32 -0.57 -10.02 2.98
C GLY A 32 -2.02 -10.39 3.26
N TRP A 33 -2.93 -9.43 3.12
CA TRP A 33 -4.37 -9.66 3.29
C TRP A 33 -4.90 -10.71 2.31
N ARG A 34 -4.58 -10.57 1.02
CA ARG A 34 -4.98 -11.53 -0.02
C ARG A 34 -4.42 -12.92 0.24
N CYS A 35 -3.17 -13.01 0.68
CA CYS A 35 -2.57 -14.28 1.07
C CYS A 35 -3.37 -14.98 2.18
N PHE A 36 -3.78 -14.27 3.23
CA PHE A 36 -4.64 -14.85 4.27
C PHE A 36 -5.97 -15.35 3.70
N VAL A 37 -6.67 -14.51 2.93
CA VAL A 37 -7.97 -14.86 2.31
C VAL A 37 -7.86 -16.09 1.41
N MET A 38 -6.76 -16.21 0.66
CA MET A 38 -6.53 -17.32 -0.26
C MET A 38 -5.89 -18.54 0.42
N GLY A 39 -5.70 -18.53 1.74
CA GLY A 39 -5.07 -19.64 2.49
C GLY A 39 -3.59 -19.85 2.17
N ASN A 40 -2.89 -18.82 1.69
CA ASN A 40 -1.47 -18.86 1.37
C ASN A 40 -0.66 -18.26 2.53
N ASP A 41 0.10 -19.08 3.25
CA ASP A 41 0.99 -18.64 4.32
C ASP A 41 2.37 -18.20 3.80
N ASN A 42 2.63 -18.30 2.48
CA ASN A 42 3.92 -17.93 1.91
C ASN A 42 4.12 -16.41 1.92
N PRO A 43 5.13 -15.94 2.66
CA PRO A 43 5.24 -14.54 2.94
C PRO A 43 6.17 -13.82 1.95
N SER A 44 5.71 -12.69 1.40
CA SER A 44 6.43 -11.93 0.37
C SER A 44 7.54 -11.03 0.94
N GLY A 45 8.51 -10.66 0.10
CA GLY A 45 9.64 -9.80 0.48
C GLY A 45 10.75 -10.51 1.26
N ARG A 46 11.96 -9.93 1.24
CA ARG A 46 13.13 -10.47 1.95
C ARG A 46 12.89 -10.43 3.46
N ARG A 47 13.27 -11.50 4.18
CA ARG A 47 13.22 -11.54 5.65
C ARG A 47 13.93 -10.33 6.26
N GLY A 48 13.28 -9.67 7.23
CA GLY A 48 13.79 -8.45 7.88
C GLY A 48 13.59 -7.14 7.09
N SER A 49 13.06 -7.19 5.86
CA SER A 49 12.77 -5.97 5.10
C SER A 49 11.51 -5.26 5.61
N ARG A 50 11.42 -3.95 5.33
CA ARG A 50 10.22 -3.15 5.61
C ARG A 50 8.99 -3.70 4.88
N LEU A 51 9.15 -4.14 3.63
CA LEU A 51 8.07 -4.75 2.84
C LEU A 51 7.59 -6.06 3.46
N ARG A 52 8.50 -6.87 3.99
CA ARG A 52 8.13 -8.07 4.72
C ARG A 52 7.31 -7.77 5.97
N ALA A 53 7.69 -6.74 6.73
CA ALA A 53 6.93 -6.32 7.90
C ALA A 53 5.54 -5.80 7.51
N ALA A 54 5.44 -5.04 6.41
CA ALA A 54 4.17 -4.57 5.85
C ALA A 54 3.26 -5.73 5.42
N TRP A 55 3.80 -6.70 4.68
CA TRP A 55 3.07 -7.91 4.32
C TRP A 55 2.52 -8.64 5.55
N GLN A 56 3.35 -8.82 6.59
CA GLN A 56 2.90 -9.50 7.81
C GLN A 56 1.77 -8.73 8.50
N ARG A 57 1.84 -7.39 8.56
CA ARG A 57 0.75 -6.58 9.12
C ARG A 57 -0.58 -6.81 8.41
N GLY A 58 -0.57 -6.88 7.07
CA GLY A 58 -1.77 -7.15 6.28
C GLY A 58 -2.34 -8.55 6.53
N TYR A 59 -1.47 -9.56 6.59
CA TYR A 59 -1.85 -10.94 6.90
C TYR A 59 -2.47 -11.04 8.30
N ASP A 60 -1.83 -10.45 9.30
CA ASP A 60 -2.31 -10.44 10.69
C ASP A 60 -3.59 -9.63 10.85
N ALA A 61 -3.78 -8.55 10.08
CA ALA A 61 -5.01 -7.78 10.09
C ALA A 61 -6.18 -8.60 9.52
N ALA A 62 -5.95 -9.30 8.41
CA ALA A 62 -6.95 -10.18 7.80
C ALA A 62 -7.34 -11.34 8.74
N SER A 63 -6.36 -11.93 9.44
CA SER A 63 -6.61 -13.04 10.38
C SER A 63 -7.43 -12.65 11.60
N ARG A 64 -7.40 -11.37 11.98
CA ARG A 64 -8.22 -10.80 13.06
C ARG A 64 -9.56 -10.24 12.57
N SER A 65 -9.78 -10.19 11.26
CA SER A 65 -11.02 -9.68 10.67
C SER A 65 -12.14 -10.71 10.80
N ARG A 66 -13.34 -10.23 11.14
CA ARG A 66 -14.57 -11.05 11.12
C ARG A 66 -15.10 -11.31 9.71
N ASP A 67 -14.69 -10.46 8.76
CA ASP A 67 -15.04 -10.56 7.34
C ASP A 67 -13.84 -10.16 6.50
N SER A 68 -12.84 -11.04 6.43
CA SER A 68 -11.63 -10.81 5.66
C SER A 68 -11.90 -10.82 4.15
N VAL A 69 -12.90 -11.56 3.70
CA VAL A 69 -13.26 -11.67 2.28
C VAL A 69 -14.00 -10.42 1.80
N GLY A 70 -15.01 -9.95 2.54
CA GLY A 70 -15.81 -8.79 2.17
C GLY A 70 -15.07 -7.46 2.26
N LEU A 71 -13.98 -7.40 3.03
CA LEU A 71 -13.09 -6.22 3.16
C LEU A 71 -11.83 -6.31 2.28
N MET A 72 -11.73 -7.33 1.42
CA MET A 72 -10.59 -7.47 0.51
C MET A 72 -10.69 -6.44 -0.62
N LEU A 73 -9.75 -5.48 -0.63
CA LEU A 73 -9.57 -4.46 -1.67
C LEU A 73 -8.98 -5.00 -2.98
#